data_AF-A0A656GJN3-F1
#
_entry.id   AF-A0A656GJN3-F1
#
_cell.length_a   1.000
_cell.length_b   1.000
_cell.length_c   1.000
_cell.angle_alpha   90.00
_cell.angle_beta   90.00
_cell.angle_gamma   90.00
#
_symmetry.space_group_name_H-M   'P 1'
#
loop_
_entity.id
_entity.type
_entity.pdbx_description
1 polymer ?
#
loop_
_entity_poly.entity_id
_entity_poly.type
_entity_poly.pdbx_seq_one_letter_code
_entity_poly.pdbx_strand_id
1 'polypeptide(L)'
;ASLMLRKLGSYPRQNGLAVALRELGRIERTLFILDWLQSVELRRRVHAGLNKGEARNALARAVFFNRLGEIRDRSFEQQRYRASGLNLVTAAIVLWNTVYLERATQGLADAGKPVDNDLYQYLSP
;
A
#
# COMPACT_ATOMS: atom_id res chain seq x y z
N ALA A 1 16.57 9.67 -3.37
CA ALA A 1 17.09 9.38 -2.03
C ALA A 1 18.22 10.37 -1.71
N SER A 2 18.06 11.15 -0.65
CA SER A 2 18.88 12.33 -0.31
C SER A 2 20.38 12.01 -0.19
N LEU A 3 21.23 12.96 -0.58
CA LEU A 3 22.70 12.96 -0.43
C LEU A 3 23.16 12.46 0.96
N MET A 4 22.34 12.72 1.99
CA MET A 4 22.54 12.25 3.36
C MET A 4 22.55 10.72 3.48
N LEU A 5 21.60 10.02 2.85
CA LEU A 5 21.55 8.55 2.89
C LEU A 5 22.76 7.91 2.21
N ARG A 6 23.25 8.54 1.13
CA ARG A 6 24.46 8.09 0.42
C ARG A 6 25.72 8.29 1.29
N LYS A 7 25.82 9.40 2.01
CA LYS A 7 26.95 9.70 2.91
C LYS A 7 26.92 8.86 4.20
N LEU A 8 25.73 8.46 4.67
CA LEU A 8 25.58 7.54 5.79
C LEU A 8 25.96 6.10 5.41
N GLY A 9 25.65 5.68 4.19
CA GLY A 9 25.99 4.34 3.66
C GLY A 9 27.42 4.20 3.14
N SER A 10 28.15 5.30 2.90
CA SER A 10 29.54 5.26 2.39
C SER A 10 30.59 4.88 3.43
N TYR A 11 30.23 4.82 4.71
CA TYR A 11 31.14 4.40 5.78
C TYR A 11 30.92 2.92 6.09
N PRO A 12 31.86 2.01 5.75
CA PRO A 12 31.58 0.58 5.69
C PRO A 12 31.18 -0.03 7.02
N ARG A 13 31.71 0.45 8.14
CA ARG A 13 31.40 0.04 9.51
C ARG A 13 31.84 1.21 10.41
N GLN A 14 31.08 1.58 11.46
CA GLN A 14 31.43 2.59 12.50
C GLN A 14 30.98 4.07 12.33
N ASN A 15 29.96 4.40 11.52
CA ASN A 15 29.35 5.72 11.69
C ASN A 15 28.45 5.75 12.94
N GLY A 16 28.96 6.29 14.05
CA GLY A 16 28.23 6.40 15.32
C GLY A 16 26.88 7.13 15.20
N LEU A 17 26.76 8.09 14.27
CA LEU A 17 25.50 8.76 13.97
C LEU A 17 24.51 7.83 13.24
N ALA A 18 24.98 6.97 12.33
CA ALA A 18 24.12 5.97 11.71
C ALA A 18 23.65 4.90 12.71
N VAL A 19 24.48 4.58 13.72
CA VAL A 19 24.08 3.70 14.84
C VAL A 19 23.03 4.40 15.71
N ALA A 20 23.27 5.64 16.13
CA ALA A 20 22.32 6.41 16.92
C ALA A 20 20.96 6.57 16.23
N LEU A 21 20.95 6.90 14.93
CA LEU A 21 19.71 6.98 14.14
C LEU A 21 18.98 5.62 14.04
N ARG A 22 19.73 4.51 13.98
CA ARG A 22 19.14 3.16 13.98
C ARG A 22 18.51 2.83 15.33
N GLU A 23 19.18 3.15 16.44
CA GLU A 23 18.62 2.95 17.77
C GLU A 23 17.40 3.82 18.00
N LEU A 24 17.41 5.08 17.55
CA LEU A 24 16.23 5.94 17.58
C LEU A 24 15.05 5.29 16.83
N GLY A 25 15.28 4.78 15.61
CA GLY A 25 14.25 4.07 14.86
C GLY A 25 13.77 2.77 15.52
N ARG A 26 14.60 2.11 16.35
CA ARG A 26 14.20 0.95 17.16
C ARG A 26 13.33 1.34 18.35
N ILE A 27 13.61 2.47 18.99
CA ILE A 27 12.79 3.01 20.08
C ILE A 27 11.38 3.31 19.55
N GLU A 28 11.29 4.07 18.45
CA GLU A 28 10.00 4.38 17.80
C GLU A 28 9.21 3.13 17.43
N ARG A 29 9.89 2.11 16.85
CA ARG A 29 9.25 0.84 16.54
C ARG A 29 8.74 0.12 17.79
N THR A 30 9.52 0.11 18.87
CA THR A 30 9.13 -0.53 20.12
C THR A 30 7.92 0.15 20.73
N LEU A 31 7.92 1.49 20.81
CA LEU A 31 6.78 2.26 21.31
C LEU A 31 5.53 1.97 20.47
N PHE A 32 5.63 2.01 19.15
CA PHE A 32 4.51 1.66 18.27
C PHE A 32 3.98 0.24 18.51
N ILE A 33 4.86 -0.75 18.67
CA ILE A 33 4.44 -2.14 18.94
C ILE A 33 3.72 -2.24 20.29
N LEU A 34 4.22 -1.56 21.32
CA LEU A 34 3.57 -1.53 22.64
C LEU A 34 2.17 -0.90 22.55
N ASP A 35 2.05 0.25 21.88
CA ASP A 35 0.75 0.90 21.63
C ASP A 35 -0.18 -0.02 20.83
N TRP A 36 0.34 -0.70 19.81
CA TRP A 36 -0.41 -1.63 18.97
C TRP A 36 -0.91 -2.84 19.75
N LEU A 37 -0.12 -3.37 20.70
CA LEU A 37 -0.54 -4.47 21.58
C LEU A 37 -1.63 -4.04 22.56
N GLN A 38 -1.60 -2.79 23.03
CA GLN A 38 -2.55 -2.29 24.02
C GLN A 38 -3.87 -1.76 23.41
N SER A 39 -3.84 -1.17 22.22
CA SER A 39 -5.04 -0.55 21.60
C SER A 39 -5.64 -1.42 20.49
N VAL A 40 -6.87 -1.90 20.71
CA VAL A 40 -7.67 -2.61 19.69
C VAL A 40 -7.98 -1.70 18.51
N GLU A 41 -8.26 -0.42 18.77
CA GLU A 41 -8.61 0.59 17.77
C GLU A 41 -7.43 0.87 16.85
N LEU A 42 -6.21 0.96 17.38
CA LEU A 42 -4.98 1.07 16.58
C LEU A 42 -4.81 -0.16 15.70
N ARG A 43 -4.98 -1.37 16.25
CA ARG A 43 -4.90 -2.61 15.44
C ARG A 43 -5.91 -2.62 14.31
N ARG A 44 -7.17 -2.30 14.58
CA ARG A 44 -8.23 -2.26 13.57
C ARG A 44 -7.91 -1.29 12.43
N ARG A 45 -7.45 -0.08 12.76
CA ARG A 45 -7.03 0.92 11.76
C ARG A 45 -5.85 0.44 10.90
N VAL A 46 -4.83 -0.14 11.54
CA VAL A 46 -3.67 -0.70 10.84
C VAL A 46 -4.08 -1.85 9.92
N HIS A 47 -4.90 -2.79 10.41
CA HIS A 47 -5.41 -3.90 9.61
C HIS A 47 -6.28 -3.43 8.44
N ALA A 48 -7.15 -2.43 8.63
CA ALA A 48 -7.93 -1.86 7.53
C ALA A 48 -7.03 -1.28 6.43
N GLY A 49 -5.96 -0.58 6.80
CA GLY A 49 -4.95 -0.09 5.86
C GLY A 49 -4.20 -1.21 5.14
N LEU A 50 -3.78 -2.25 5.88
CA LEU A 50 -3.12 -3.44 5.33
C LEU A 50 -4.03 -4.17 4.34
N ASN A 51 -5.28 -4.43 4.70
CA ASN A 51 -6.26 -5.10 3.85
C ASN A 51 -6.45 -4.38 2.51
N LYS A 52 -6.50 -3.04 2.52
CA LYS A 52 -6.57 -2.23 1.28
C LYS A 52 -5.32 -2.42 0.42
N GLY A 53 -4.14 -2.43 1.03
CA GLY A 53 -2.87 -2.68 0.35
C GLY A 53 -2.79 -4.09 -0.23
N GLU A 54 -3.21 -5.10 0.52
CA GLU A 54 -3.25 -6.50 0.10
C GLU A 54 -4.24 -6.72 -1.04
N ALA A 55 -5.43 -6.14 -0.98
CA ALA A 55 -6.41 -6.18 -2.05
C ALA A 55 -5.86 -5.57 -3.35
N ARG A 56 -5.24 -4.39 -3.27
CA ARG A 56 -4.56 -3.78 -4.42
C ARG A 56 -3.44 -4.67 -4.96
N ASN A 57 -2.63 -5.28 -4.10
CA ASN A 57 -1.57 -6.18 -4.52
C ASN A 57 -2.12 -7.47 -5.15
N ALA A 58 -3.24 -8.00 -4.64
CA ALA A 58 -3.94 -9.13 -5.22
C ALA A 58 -4.48 -8.80 -6.62
N LEU A 59 -5.10 -7.63 -6.79
CA LEU A 59 -5.53 -7.12 -8.09
C LEU A 59 -4.34 -6.97 -9.04
N ALA A 60 -3.24 -6.35 -8.59
CA ALA A 60 -2.05 -6.19 -9.40
C ALA A 60 -1.50 -7.56 -9.86
N ARG A 61 -1.48 -8.57 -8.99
CA ARG A 61 -1.11 -9.95 -9.37
C ARG A 61 -2.07 -10.56 -10.38
N ALA A 62 -3.38 -10.36 -10.22
CA ALA A 62 -4.39 -10.85 -11.15
C ALA A 62 -4.28 -10.21 -12.55
N VAL A 63 -4.04 -8.89 -12.60
CA VAL A 63 -3.80 -8.15 -13.84
C VAL A 63 -2.47 -8.58 -14.47
N PHE A 64 -1.47 -8.87 -13.65
CA PHE A 64 -0.13 -9.29 -14.07
C PHE A 64 -0.07 -10.79 -14.42
N PHE A 65 -1.01 -11.26 -15.25
CA PHE A 65 -1.19 -12.67 -15.64
C PHE A 65 -0.05 -13.21 -16.53
N ASN A 66 0.66 -12.35 -17.28
CA ASN A 66 1.71 -12.81 -18.19
C ASN A 66 3.04 -13.09 -17.46
N ARG A 67 3.70 -14.21 -17.78
CA ARG A 67 4.96 -14.69 -17.16
C ARG A 67 4.89 -14.92 -15.64
N LEU A 68 3.77 -15.47 -15.12
CA LEU A 68 3.60 -15.78 -13.68
C LEU A 68 3.78 -14.56 -12.76
N GLY A 69 3.59 -13.35 -13.28
CA GLY A 69 3.80 -12.15 -12.51
C GLY A 69 5.28 -11.80 -12.26
N GLU A 70 6.19 -12.25 -13.12
CA GLU A 70 7.61 -11.91 -13.05
C GLU A 70 8.05 -10.89 -14.11
N ILE A 71 8.79 -9.87 -13.66
CA ILE A 71 9.45 -8.90 -14.55
C ILE A 71 10.84 -9.46 -14.92
N ARG A 72 10.92 -10.23 -16.02
CA ARG A 72 12.18 -10.78 -16.56
C ARG A 72 12.80 -9.96 -17.70
N ASP A 73 12.51 -8.67 -17.78
CA ASP A 73 13.03 -7.84 -18.88
C ASP A 73 14.52 -7.52 -18.68
N ARG A 74 15.27 -7.48 -19.79
CA ARG A 74 16.73 -7.42 -19.78
C ARG A 74 17.29 -6.07 -19.33
N SER A 75 16.57 -4.97 -19.56
CA SER A 75 17.01 -3.62 -19.17
C SER A 75 16.17 -3.04 -18.04
N PHE A 76 16.80 -2.26 -17.17
CA PHE A 76 16.11 -1.53 -16.10
C PHE A 76 14.99 -0.62 -16.62
N GLU A 77 15.17 -0.02 -17.80
CA GLU A 77 14.11 0.79 -18.41
C GLU A 77 12.88 -0.04 -18.78
N GLN A 78 13.06 -1.21 -19.38
CA GLN A 78 11.94 -2.09 -19.73
C GLN A 78 11.20 -2.58 -18.48
N GLN A 79 11.94 -2.91 -17.41
CA GLN A 79 11.34 -3.26 -16.12
C GLN A 79 10.52 -2.10 -15.55
N ARG A 80 11.04 -0.86 -15.66
CA ARG A 80 10.34 0.35 -15.22
C ARG A 80 9.08 0.61 -16.04
N TYR A 81 9.12 0.48 -17.37
CA TYR A 81 7.94 0.63 -18.21
C TYR A 81 6.88 -0.39 -17.87
N ARG A 82 7.26 -1.66 -17.67
CA ARG A 82 6.32 -2.72 -17.27
C ARG A 82 5.69 -2.44 -15.91
N ALA A 83 6.50 -2.07 -14.91
CA ALA A 83 6.01 -1.72 -13.57
C ALA A 83 5.06 -0.51 -13.60
N SER A 84 5.41 0.52 -14.38
CA SER A 84 4.58 1.71 -14.54
C SER A 84 3.27 1.40 -15.27
N GLY A 85 3.31 0.56 -16.31
CA GLY A 85 2.12 0.12 -17.03
C GLY A 85 1.17 -0.69 -16.15
N LEU A 86 1.72 -1.64 -15.37
CA LEU A 86 0.93 -2.41 -14.41
C LEU A 86 0.28 -1.50 -13.36
N ASN A 87 1.03 -0.53 -12.83
CA ASN A 87 0.50 0.45 -11.88
C ASN A 87 -0.64 1.28 -12.50
N LEU A 88 -0.48 1.73 -13.75
CA LEU A 88 -1.48 2.50 -14.47
C LEU A 88 -2.78 1.69 -14.67
N VAL A 89 -2.68 0.46 -15.17
CA VAL A 89 -3.86 -0.40 -15.40
C VAL A 89 -4.54 -0.75 -14.08
N THR A 90 -3.77 -1.09 -13.04
CA THR A 90 -4.31 -1.36 -11.71
C THR A 90 -5.08 -0.15 -11.19
N ALA A 91 -4.49 1.05 -11.28
CA ALA A 91 -5.14 2.29 -10.84
C ALA A 91 -6.41 2.60 -11.65
N ALA A 92 -6.41 2.34 -12.97
CA ALA A 92 -7.59 2.53 -13.81
C ALA A 92 -8.75 1.60 -13.41
N ILE A 93 -8.48 0.34 -13.09
CA ILE A 93 -9.49 -0.60 -12.58
C ILE A 93 -10.03 -0.14 -11.22
N VAL A 94 -9.15 0.26 -10.29
CA VAL A 94 -9.58 0.81 -8.99
C VAL A 94 -10.49 2.03 -9.17
N LEU A 95 -10.13 2.95 -10.07
CA LEU A 95 -10.94 4.13 -10.36
C LEU A 95 -12.31 3.75 -10.94
N TRP A 96 -12.33 2.83 -11.90
CA TRP A 96 -13.57 2.31 -12.48
C TRP A 96 -14.48 1.71 -11.41
N ASN A 97 -13.95 0.82 -10.56
CA ASN A 97 -14.70 0.20 -9.47
C ASN A 97 -15.24 1.25 -8.50
N THR A 98 -14.44 2.25 -8.14
CA THR A 98 -14.87 3.33 -7.25
C THR A 98 -16.07 4.08 -7.83
N VAL A 99 -15.99 4.51 -9.09
CA VAL A 99 -17.07 5.27 -9.76
C VAL A 99 -18.33 4.43 -9.92
N TYR A 100 -18.20 3.15 -10.27
CA TYR A 100 -19.37 2.29 -10.48
C TYR A 100 -20.01 1.83 -9.17
N LEU A 101 -19.24 1.62 -8.10
CA LEU A 101 -19.78 1.34 -6.77
C LEU A 101 -20.57 2.55 -6.26
N GLU A 102 -20.05 3.77 -6.42
CA GLU A 102 -20.79 4.99 -6.08
C GLU A 102 -22.11 5.12 -6.86
N ARG A 103 -22.09 4.86 -8.17
CA ARG A 103 -23.32 4.86 -8.97
C ARG A 103 -24.31 3.78 -8.54
N ALA A 104 -23.81 2.59 -8.17
CA ALA A 104 -24.65 1.50 -7.70
C ALA A 104 -25.29 1.80 -6.35
N THR A 105 -24.54 2.41 -5.41
CA THR A 105 -25.07 2.81 -4.10
C THR A 105 -26.10 3.93 -4.23
N GLN A 106 -25.86 4.90 -5.13
CA GLN A 106 -26.87 5.91 -5.46
C GLN A 106 -28.14 5.30 -6.05
N GLY A 107 -28.00 4.38 -7.03
CA GLY A 107 -29.15 3.69 -7.61
C GLY A 107 -29.96 2.87 -6.60
N LEU A 108 -29.29 2.29 -5.59
CA LEU A 108 -29.96 1.60 -4.47
C LEU A 108 -30.73 2.59 -3.57
N ALA A 109 -30.15 3.75 -3.28
CA ALA A 109 -30.83 4.80 -2.53
C ALA A 109 -32.07 5.31 -3.27
N ASP A 110 -31.96 5.57 -4.57
CA ASP A 110 -33.07 6.00 -5.43
C ASP A 110 -34.20 4.96 -5.50
N ALA A 111 -33.85 3.66 -5.42
CA ALA A 111 -34.80 2.54 -5.34
C ALA A 111 -35.41 2.33 -3.94
N GLY A 112 -35.17 3.23 -2.99
CA GLY A 112 -35.68 3.16 -1.61
C GLY A 112 -34.98 2.12 -0.74
N LYS A 113 -33.78 1.66 -1.13
CA LYS A 113 -32.94 0.71 -0.37
C LYS A 113 -31.58 1.34 -0.04
N PRO A 114 -31.54 2.41 0.78
CA PRO A 114 -30.29 3.07 1.12
C PRO A 114 -29.34 2.10 1.84
N VAL A 115 -28.07 2.14 1.47
CA VAL A 115 -27.00 1.40 2.14
C VAL A 115 -26.48 2.22 3.31
N ASP A 116 -26.20 1.57 4.43
CA ASP A 116 -25.54 2.22 5.56
C ASP A 116 -24.15 2.75 5.15
N ASN A 117 -23.95 4.05 5.34
CA ASN A 117 -22.71 4.74 4.98
C ASN A 117 -21.50 4.20 5.75
N ASP A 118 -21.70 3.64 6.95
CA ASP A 118 -20.63 3.03 7.73
C ASP A 118 -20.06 1.80 7.02
N LEU A 119 -20.78 1.18 6.09
CA LEU A 119 -20.29 0.03 5.34
C LEU A 119 -19.28 0.40 4.25
N TYR A 120 -19.26 1.66 3.79
CA TYR A 120 -18.33 2.09 2.73
C TYR A 120 -16.86 1.97 3.13
N GLN A 121 -16.56 2.01 4.43
CA GLN A 121 -15.19 1.83 4.93
C GLN A 121 -14.59 0.45 4.60
N TYR A 122 -15.45 -0.55 4.36
CA TYR A 122 -15.07 -1.94 4.06
C TYR A 122 -14.96 -2.23 2.58
N LEU A 123 -15.28 -1.27 1.70
CA LEU A 123 -15.08 -1.43 0.27
C LEU A 123 -13.57 -1.53 -0.03
N SER A 124 -13.21 -2.58 -0.75
CA SER A 124 -11.87 -2.77 -1.31
C SER A 124 -11.89 -2.50 -2.83
N PRO A 125 -10.75 -2.08 -3.41
CA PRO A 125 -10.62 -1.90 -4.84
C PRO A 125 -10.86 -3.15 -5.67
#